data_AF-A0A952C7S6-F1
#
_entry.id   AF-A0A952C7S6-F1
#
_cell.length_a   1.000
_cell.length_b   1.000
_cell.length_c   1.000
_cell.angle_alpha   90.00
_cell.angle_beta   90.00
_cell.angle_gamma   90.00
#
_symmetry.space_group_name_H-M   'P 1'
#
loop_
_entity.id
_entity.type
_entity.pdbx_description
1 polymer ?
#
loop_
_entity_poly.entity_id
_entity_poly.type
_entity_poly.pdbx_seq_one_letter_code
_entity_poly.pdbx_strand_id
1 'polypeptide(L)'
;MKKVIYISCLFLFYGCIFTYDPARGLLYVSNNSAEAVYVYLKYGDVDSLPLIPSAGLFTFIDVKMRDAYTIDGSRKKPRLPGNENEITLFIITEKMMNSYDLKEMHRNQIFAKKITLTKEELENRNWIITYP
;
A
#
# COMPACT_ATOMS: atom_id res chain seq x y z
N MET A 1 -42.73 36.40 12.63
CA MET A 1 -41.27 36.19 12.41
C MET A 1 -40.69 35.06 13.29
N LYS A 2 -41.37 33.92 13.46
CA LYS A 2 -40.82 32.74 14.17
C LYS A 2 -40.73 31.48 13.30
N LYS A 3 -41.48 31.43 12.19
CA LYS A 3 -41.51 30.30 11.24
C LYS A 3 -40.31 30.27 10.27
N VAL A 4 -39.63 31.39 10.06
CA VAL A 4 -38.48 31.50 9.13
C VAL A 4 -37.20 30.90 9.74
N ILE A 5 -37.08 30.92 11.08
CA ILE A 5 -35.92 30.38 11.79
C ILE A 5 -35.86 28.84 11.67
N TYR A 6 -37.01 28.16 11.65
CA TYR A 6 -37.06 26.69 11.50
C TYR A 6 -36.64 26.21 10.10
N ILE A 7 -36.89 27.00 9.05
CA ILE A 7 -36.49 26.66 7.68
C ILE A 7 -34.98 26.80 7.51
N SER A 8 -34.36 27.77 8.18
CA SER A 8 -32.90 27.96 8.16
C SER A 8 -32.13 26.79 8.78
N CYS A 9 -32.69 26.12 9.80
CA CYS A 9 -32.02 24.97 10.44
C CYS A 9 -32.04 23.71 9.56
N LEU A 10 -33.06 23.54 8.71
CA LEU A 10 -33.17 22.38 7.81
C LEU A 10 -32.08 22.39 6.73
N PHE A 11 -31.70 23.58 6.22
CA PHE A 11 -30.63 23.69 5.22
C PHE A 11 -29.22 23.43 5.77
N LEU A 12 -29.00 23.60 7.08
CA LEU A 12 -27.69 23.36 7.70
C LEU A 12 -27.34 21.86 7.83
N PHE A 13 -28.35 20.97 7.82
CA PHE A 13 -28.12 19.52 7.86
C PHE A 13 -27.95 18.86 6.48
N TYR A 14 -28.23 19.57 5.38
CA TYR A 14 -27.97 19.09 4.01
C TYR A 14 -26.54 19.39 3.52
N GLY A 15 -25.76 20.18 4.26
CA GLY A 15 -24.40 20.58 3.87
C GLY A 15 -23.31 19.52 4.07
N CYS A 16 -23.58 18.48 4.86
CA CYS A 16 -22.65 17.36 4.99
C CYS A 16 -23.03 16.29 3.95
N ILE A 17 -22.53 16.44 2.72
CA ILE A 17 -22.33 15.28 1.85
C ILE A 17 -21.30 14.43 2.58
N PHE A 18 -21.76 13.47 3.39
CA PHE A 18 -20.91 12.38 3.85
C PHE A 18 -20.52 11.60 2.60
N THR A 19 -19.42 11.99 1.97
CA THR A 19 -18.75 11.16 0.98
C THR A 19 -18.30 9.91 1.72
N TYR A 20 -19.14 8.88 1.66
CA TYR A 20 -18.86 7.58 2.25
C TYR A 20 -17.60 7.03 1.58
N ASP A 21 -16.51 6.92 2.35
CA ASP A 21 -15.32 6.19 1.93
C ASP A 21 -15.51 4.71 2.31
N PRO A 22 -15.79 3.81 1.35
CA PRO A 22 -16.04 2.42 1.65
C PRO A 22 -14.81 1.78 2.29
N ALA A 23 -15.04 0.90 3.28
CA ALA A 23 -13.95 0.15 3.90
C ALA A 23 -13.25 -0.74 2.85
N ARG A 24 -11.98 -0.40 2.55
CA ARG A 24 -11.15 -1.11 1.56
C ARG A 24 -10.47 -2.35 2.13
N GLY A 25 -10.03 -3.23 1.23
CA GLY A 25 -9.20 -4.38 1.59
C GLY A 25 -7.83 -3.93 2.07
N LEU A 26 -7.12 -4.80 2.80
CA LEU A 26 -5.78 -4.52 3.32
C LEU A 26 -4.84 -5.67 3.01
N LEU A 27 -3.62 -5.34 2.58
CA LEU A 27 -2.48 -6.23 2.49
C LEU A 27 -1.47 -5.84 3.56
N TYR A 28 -1.11 -6.76 4.45
CA TYR A 28 -0.12 -6.51 5.49
C TYR A 28 1.26 -6.98 5.06
N VAL A 29 2.27 -6.14 5.27
CA VAL A 29 3.68 -6.51 5.08
C VAL A 29 4.39 -6.37 6.41
N SER A 30 4.93 -7.47 6.92
CA SER A 30 5.66 -7.54 8.19
C SER A 30 7.15 -7.64 7.93
N ASN A 31 7.93 -6.76 8.55
CA ASN A 31 9.38 -6.82 8.56
C ASN A 31 9.86 -7.59 9.80
N ASN A 32 10.26 -8.83 9.61
CA ASN A 32 10.86 -9.67 10.64
C ASN A 32 12.39 -9.69 10.58
N SER A 33 13.02 -8.87 9.74
CA SER A 33 14.48 -8.81 9.61
C SER A 33 15.14 -8.09 10.80
N ALA A 34 16.47 -7.98 10.76
CA ALA A 34 17.26 -7.28 11.77
C ALA A 34 17.48 -5.79 11.45
N GLU A 35 17.01 -5.30 10.30
CA GLU A 35 17.16 -3.90 9.87
C GLU A 35 15.84 -3.34 9.33
N ALA A 36 15.72 -2.00 9.28
CA ALA A 36 14.56 -1.37 8.68
C ALA A 36 14.58 -1.52 7.16
N VAL A 37 13.39 -1.60 6.56
CA VAL A 37 13.24 -1.80 5.11
C VAL A 37 12.31 -0.78 4.48
N TYR A 38 12.60 -0.48 3.22
CA TYR A 38 11.77 0.26 2.31
C TYR A 38 11.12 -0.74 1.35
N VAL A 39 9.80 -0.69 1.24
CA VAL A 39 9.02 -1.61 0.41
C VAL A 39 8.32 -0.82 -0.68
N TYR A 40 8.53 -1.23 -1.93
CA TYR A 40 7.80 -0.74 -3.09
C TYR A 40 6.86 -1.82 -3.59
N LEU A 41 5.56 -1.51 -3.62
CA LEU A 41 4.50 -2.41 -4.05
C LEU A 41 4.02 -2.02 -5.45
N LYS A 42 3.89 -3.02 -6.32
CA LYS A 42 3.30 -2.87 -7.65
C LYS A 42 2.38 -4.04 -7.96
N TYR A 43 1.26 -3.76 -8.62
CA TYR A 43 0.36 -4.80 -9.11
C TYR A 43 0.90 -5.42 -10.41
N GLY A 44 0.66 -6.73 -10.56
CA GLY A 44 1.17 -7.55 -11.66
C GLY A 44 2.56 -8.13 -11.40
N ASP A 45 3.00 -9.04 -12.27
CA ASP A 45 4.41 -9.45 -12.35
C ASP A 45 5.20 -8.36 -13.05
N VAL A 46 6.21 -7.85 -12.36
CA VAL A 46 7.06 -6.79 -12.86
C VAL A 46 8.49 -7.24 -12.76
N ASP A 47 9.15 -7.38 -13.90
CA ASP A 47 10.52 -7.90 -13.99
C ASP A 47 11.56 -6.99 -13.34
N SER A 48 11.28 -5.69 -13.26
CA SER A 48 12.24 -4.68 -12.83
C SER A 48 11.67 -3.69 -11.84
N LEU A 49 12.52 -3.23 -10.92
CA LEU A 49 12.28 -2.06 -10.10
C LEU A 49 12.08 -0.86 -11.04
N PRO A 50 10.89 -0.25 -11.09
CA PRO A 50 10.63 0.86 -12.01
C PRO A 50 11.42 2.11 -11.60
N LEU A 51 11.53 3.07 -12.52
CA LEU A 51 12.06 4.38 -12.17
C LEU A 51 11.03 5.11 -11.32
N ILE A 52 11.30 5.22 -10.01
CA ILE A 52 10.36 5.77 -9.03
C ILE A 52 10.62 7.27 -8.87
N PRO A 53 9.59 8.14 -8.99
CA PRO A 53 9.74 9.55 -8.65
C PRO A 53 9.93 9.71 -7.14
N SER A 54 10.83 10.61 -6.72
CA SER A 54 11.22 10.81 -5.31
C SER A 54 10.08 11.21 -4.37
N ALA A 55 8.94 11.65 -4.90
CA ALA A 55 7.79 12.14 -4.13
C ALA A 55 6.85 11.03 -3.61
N GLY A 56 7.09 9.76 -3.92
CA GLY A 56 6.28 8.70 -3.33
C GLY A 56 6.79 7.29 -3.59
N LEU A 57 6.22 6.36 -2.81
CA LEU A 57 6.07 4.93 -3.10
C LEU A 57 6.98 3.94 -2.38
N PHE A 58 7.91 4.38 -1.54
CA PHE A 58 8.50 3.46 -0.56
C PHE A 58 7.81 3.60 0.78
N THR A 59 7.23 2.50 1.25
CA THR A 59 6.77 2.39 2.62
C THR A 59 7.95 1.96 3.48
N PHE A 60 8.29 2.79 4.46
CA PHE A 60 9.29 2.45 5.46
C PHE A 60 8.64 1.54 6.53
N ILE A 61 9.27 0.40 6.81
CA ILE A 61 8.82 -0.54 7.84
C ILE A 61 10.01 -0.85 8.76
N ASP A 62 9.90 -0.40 10.00
CA ASP A 62 10.92 -0.61 11.03
C ASP A 62 11.03 -2.10 11.46
N VAL A 63 12.07 -2.42 12.22
CA VAL A 63 12.39 -3.76 12.71
C VAL A 63 11.24 -4.31 13.55
N LYS A 64 10.81 -5.54 13.23
CA LYS A 64 9.67 -6.24 13.88
C LYS A 64 8.35 -5.46 13.81
N MET A 65 8.23 -4.51 12.88
CA MET A 65 6.98 -3.82 12.61
C MET A 65 6.29 -4.35 11.35
N ARG A 66 5.04 -3.92 11.15
CA ARG A 66 4.28 -4.19 9.93
C ARG A 66 3.54 -2.95 9.49
N ASP A 67 3.31 -2.83 8.19
CA ASP A 67 2.44 -1.80 7.63
C ASP A 67 1.35 -2.42 6.73
N ALA A 68 0.32 -1.64 6.44
CA ALA A 68 -0.85 -2.05 5.69
C ALA A 68 -1.02 -1.23 4.41
N TYR A 69 -1.12 -1.92 3.29
CA TYR A 69 -1.42 -1.34 1.99
C TYR A 69 -2.91 -1.44 1.73
N THR A 70 -3.50 -0.32 1.34
CA THR A 70 -4.90 -0.28 0.95
C THR A 70 -5.05 -0.89 -0.44
N ILE A 71 -5.92 -1.90 -0.55
CA ILE A 71 -6.23 -2.62 -1.79
C ILE A 71 -7.74 -2.65 -2.02
N ASP A 72 -8.16 -3.14 -3.18
CA ASP A 72 -9.58 -3.22 -3.55
C ASP A 72 -10.37 -4.25 -2.71
N GLY A 73 -11.69 -4.21 -2.87
CA GLY A 73 -12.62 -5.05 -2.12
C GLY A 73 -12.92 -4.49 -0.73
N SER A 74 -13.06 -5.39 0.25
CA SER A 74 -13.38 -5.02 1.63
C SER A 74 -12.48 -5.75 2.62
N ARG A 75 -12.43 -5.29 3.87
CA ARG A 75 -11.65 -5.97 4.93
C ARG A 75 -11.93 -7.47 5.07
N LYS A 76 -13.18 -7.89 4.83
CA LYS A 76 -13.59 -9.32 4.90
C LYS A 76 -13.26 -10.10 3.63
N LYS A 77 -13.14 -9.40 2.50
CA LYS A 77 -12.88 -9.99 1.19
C LYS A 77 -11.99 -9.04 0.39
N PRO A 78 -10.68 -9.00 0.72
CA PRO A 78 -9.73 -8.17 0.00
C PRO A 78 -9.58 -8.69 -1.42
N ARG A 79 -9.22 -7.80 -2.34
CA ARG A 79 -9.03 -8.09 -3.76
C ARG A 79 -7.91 -7.24 -4.32
N LEU A 80 -7.20 -7.78 -5.29
CA LEU A 80 -6.32 -6.97 -6.13
C LEU A 80 -7.18 -6.07 -7.04
N PRO A 81 -6.72 -4.86 -7.35
CA PRO A 81 -7.48 -3.93 -8.17
C PRO A 81 -7.53 -4.36 -9.64
N GLY A 82 -8.66 -4.05 -10.29
CA GLY A 82 -8.86 -4.32 -11.71
C GLY A 82 -8.83 -5.82 -12.06
N ASN A 83 -8.05 -6.16 -13.09
CA ASN A 83 -7.86 -7.54 -13.57
C ASN A 83 -6.51 -8.14 -13.11
N GLU A 84 -5.85 -7.50 -12.16
CA GLU A 84 -4.55 -7.95 -11.66
C GLU A 84 -4.73 -9.23 -10.84
N ASN A 85 -3.90 -10.23 -11.12
CA ASN A 85 -3.89 -11.50 -10.39
C ASN A 85 -2.65 -11.68 -9.52
N GLU A 86 -1.73 -10.72 -9.56
CA GLU A 86 -0.44 -10.83 -8.90
C GLU A 86 -0.03 -9.51 -8.28
N ILE A 87 0.90 -9.60 -7.34
CA ILE A 87 1.55 -8.44 -6.74
C ILE A 87 3.04 -8.68 -6.66
N THR A 88 3.82 -7.66 -6.99
CA THR A 88 5.26 -7.64 -6.87
C THR A 88 5.68 -6.65 -5.79
N LEU A 89 6.46 -7.10 -4.82
CA LEU A 89 7.09 -6.28 -3.80
C LEU A 89 8.60 -6.25 -4.03
N PHE A 90 9.17 -5.05 -4.06
CA PHE A 90 10.61 -4.84 -3.99
C PHE A 90 10.97 -4.37 -2.59
N ILE A 91 11.87 -5.10 -1.94
CA ILE A 91 12.35 -4.82 -0.60
C ILE A 91 13.76 -4.29 -0.70
N ILE A 92 14.00 -3.13 -0.11
CA ILE A 92 15.26 -2.40 -0.10
C ILE A 92 15.62 -2.18 1.36
N THR A 93 16.86 -2.46 1.74
CA THR A 93 17.30 -2.19 3.11
C THR A 93 17.59 -0.71 3.30
N GLU A 94 17.51 -0.23 4.54
CA GLU A 94 17.89 1.15 4.85
C GLU A 94 19.31 1.49 4.39
N LYS A 95 20.25 0.56 4.55
CA LYS A 95 21.62 0.72 4.06
C LYS A 95 21.66 0.98 2.55
N MET A 96 20.91 0.21 1.75
CA MET A 96 20.84 0.40 0.30
C MET A 96 20.24 1.76 -0.05
N MET A 97 19.13 2.14 0.60
CA MET A 97 18.48 3.43 0.38
C MET A 97 19.40 4.62 0.67
N ASN A 98 20.28 4.49 1.67
CA ASN A 98 21.26 5.52 2.02
C ASN A 98 22.52 5.51 1.13
N SER A 99 22.78 4.42 0.39
CA SER A 99 24.01 4.24 -0.38
C SER A 99 23.87 4.61 -1.85
N TYR A 100 22.66 4.54 -2.40
CA TYR A 100 22.41 4.67 -3.84
C TYR A 100 21.29 5.67 -4.11
N ASP A 101 21.41 6.42 -5.21
CA ASP A 101 20.30 7.25 -5.68
C ASP A 101 19.25 6.40 -6.42
N LEU A 102 18.01 6.89 -6.50
CA LEU A 102 16.89 6.14 -7.11
C LEU A 102 17.13 5.80 -8.59
N LYS A 103 17.87 6.64 -9.34
CA LYS A 103 18.18 6.37 -10.75
C LYS A 103 19.20 5.24 -10.87
N GLU A 104 20.18 5.23 -9.99
CA GLU A 104 21.18 4.17 -9.89
C GLU A 104 20.53 2.86 -9.47
N MET A 105 19.67 2.89 -8.45
CA MET A 105 18.92 1.72 -8.01
C MET A 105 18.04 1.16 -9.13
N HIS A 106 17.34 2.01 -9.87
CA HIS A 106 16.59 1.58 -11.05
C HIS A 106 17.51 1.03 -12.15
N ARG A 107 18.57 1.74 -12.53
CA ARG A 107 19.45 1.33 -13.63
C ARG A 107 20.14 -0.01 -13.35
N ASN A 108 20.56 -0.20 -12.11
CA ASN A 108 21.34 -1.37 -11.68
C ASN A 108 20.47 -2.42 -10.98
N GLN A 109 19.16 -2.21 -10.90
CA GLN A 109 18.20 -3.13 -10.26
C GLN A 109 18.60 -3.48 -8.82
N ILE A 110 18.89 -2.45 -8.02
CA ILE A 110 19.37 -2.59 -6.64
C ILE A 110 18.18 -2.73 -5.69
N PHE A 111 18.00 -3.94 -5.17
CA PHE A 111 17.06 -4.27 -4.11
C PHE A 111 17.55 -5.52 -3.38
N ALA A 112 17.13 -5.70 -2.13
CA ALA A 112 17.46 -6.88 -1.34
C ALA A 112 16.63 -8.10 -1.77
N LYS A 113 15.35 -7.91 -2.10
CA LYS A 113 14.47 -8.99 -2.51
C LYS A 113 13.33 -8.52 -3.43
N LYS A 114 13.05 -9.29 -4.48
CA LYS A 114 11.79 -9.24 -5.25
C LYS A 114 10.90 -10.39 -4.77
N ILE A 115 9.65 -10.10 -4.41
CA ILE A 115 8.65 -11.10 -4.03
C ILE A 115 7.45 -10.91 -4.95
N THR A 116 7.17 -11.88 -5.81
CA THR A 116 5.92 -11.93 -6.58
C THR A 116 4.99 -12.96 -5.93
N LEU A 117 3.74 -12.59 -5.70
CA LEU A 117 2.71 -13.47 -5.15
C LEU A 117 1.45 -13.37 -6.00
N THR A 118 0.90 -14.53 -6.34
CA THR A 118 -0.42 -14.64 -6.95
C THR A 118 -1.51 -14.36 -5.93
N LYS A 119 -2.70 -14.01 -6.42
CA LYS A 119 -3.91 -13.83 -5.61
C LYS A 119 -4.22 -15.08 -4.77
N GLU A 120 -4.05 -16.27 -5.34
CA GLU A 120 -4.27 -17.53 -4.61
C GLU A 120 -3.30 -17.66 -3.44
N GLU A 121 -2.02 -17.36 -3.63
CA GLU A 121 -1.04 -17.37 -2.55
C GLU A 121 -1.32 -16.32 -1.48
N LEU A 122 -1.81 -15.13 -1.88
CA LEU A 122 -2.23 -14.09 -0.94
C LEU A 122 -3.42 -14.55 -0.11
N GLU A 123 -4.43 -15.17 -0.74
CA GLU A 123 -5.59 -15.73 -0.06
C GLU A 123 -5.16 -16.83 0.94
N ASN A 124 -4.28 -17.73 0.53
CA ASN A 124 -3.72 -18.80 1.39
C ASN A 124 -2.92 -18.24 2.58
N ARG A 125 -2.33 -17.06 2.44
CA ARG A 125 -1.57 -16.35 3.49
C ARG A 125 -2.41 -15.35 4.29
N ASN A 126 -3.73 -15.32 4.08
CA ASN A 126 -4.62 -14.33 4.70
C ASN A 126 -4.19 -12.87 4.45
N TRP A 127 -3.63 -12.58 3.27
CA TRP A 127 -3.15 -11.25 2.89
C TRP A 127 -2.05 -10.70 3.82
N ILE A 128 -1.18 -11.59 4.30
CA ILE A 128 -0.01 -11.25 5.11
C ILE A 128 1.27 -11.72 4.40
N ILE A 129 2.18 -10.78 4.17
CA ILE A 129 3.52 -11.04 3.64
C ILE A 129 4.50 -10.80 4.78
N THR A 130 5.43 -11.73 4.96
CA THR A 130 6.47 -11.63 5.99
C THR A 130 7.83 -11.65 5.31
N TYR A 131 8.60 -10.57 5.50
CA TYR A 131 10.00 -10.50 5.13
C TYR A 131 10.86 -10.94 6.32
N PRO A 132 11.69 -11.99 6.20
CA PRO A 132 12.46 -12.55 7.31
C PRO A 132 13.68 -11.71 7.68
#